data_AF-A0A924GWL7-F1
#
_entry.id   AF-A0A924GWL7-F1
#
_cell.length_a   1.000
_cell.length_b   1.000
_cell.length_c   1.000
_cell.angle_alpha   90.00
_cell.angle_beta   90.00
_cell.angle_gamma   90.00
#
_symmetry.space_group_name_H-M   'P 1'
#
loop_
_entity.id
_entity.type
_entity.pdbx_description
1 polymer ?
#
loop_
_entity_poly.entity_id
_entity_poly.type
_entity_poly.pdbx_seq_one_letter_code
_entity_poly.pdbx_strand_id
1 'polypeptide(L)' 'METMLRVHCQQLWWNLRDQAMEEEVHERPLYREFVGLPGEPRLPDETTILLFRLLTPAWE' A
#
# COMPACT_ATOMS: atom_id res chain seq x y z
N MET A 1 0.76 -5.48 9.93
CA MET A 1 0.16 -4.16 10.22
C MET A 1 1.05 -3.03 9.73
N GLU A 2 2.32 -2.99 10.11
CA GLU A 2 3.27 -1.93 9.72
C GLU A 2 3.34 -1.68 8.20
N THR A 3 3.48 -2.72 7.39
CA THR A 3 3.46 -2.62 5.92
C THR A 3 2.21 -1.92 5.40
N MET A 4 1.01 -2.29 5.88
CA MET A 4 -0.24 -1.70 5.42
C MET A 4 -0.39 -0.23 5.86
N LEU A 5 0.14 0.14 7.03
CA LEU A 5 0.22 1.54 7.44
C LEU A 5 1.14 2.35 6.52
N ARG A 6 2.30 1.80 6.14
CA ARG A 6 3.22 2.44 5.20
C ARG A 6 2.60 2.58 3.80
N VAL A 7 1.92 1.54 3.32
CA VAL A 7 1.14 1.60 2.07
C VAL A 7 0.09 2.71 2.15
N HIS A 8 -0.65 2.78 3.26
CA HIS A 8 -1.67 3.83 3.45
C HIS A 8 -1.06 5.24 3.51
N CYS A 9 0.09 5.43 4.17
CA CYS A 9 0.81 6.70 4.13
C CYS A 9 1.22 7.11 2.70
N GLN A 10 1.73 6.16 1.91
CA GLN A 10 2.05 6.40 0.50
C GLN A 10 0.82 6.82 -0.31
N GLN A 11 -0.34 6.18 -0.08
CA GLN A 11 -1.60 6.58 -0.70
C GLN A 11 -1.96 8.02 -0.37
N LEU A 12 -1.85 8.42 0.90
CA LEU A 12 -2.16 9.78 1.35
C LEU A 12 -1.19 10.82 0.79
N TRP A 13 0.12 10.52 0.76
CA TRP A 13 1.13 11.48 0.29
C TRP A 13 1.04 11.77 -1.21
N TRP A 14 0.65 10.77 -2.00
CA TRP A 14 0.55 10.91 -3.45
C TRP A 14 -0.87 10.95 -3.98
N ASN A 15 -1.87 10.97 -3.08
CA ASN A 15 -3.29 10.95 -3.41
C ASN A 15 -3.66 9.78 -4.35
N LEU A 16 -3.12 8.59 -4.06
CA LEU A 16 -3.32 7.38 -4.85
C LEU A 16 -4.57 6.63 -4.39
N ARG A 17 -5.36 6.14 -5.35
CA ARG A 17 -6.41 5.15 -5.09
C ARG A 17 -5.80 3.76 -4.90
N ASP A 18 -6.58 2.80 -4.41
CA ASP A 18 -6.10 1.44 -4.09
C ASP A 18 -5.44 0.76 -5.29
N GLN A 19 -6.10 0.76 -6.46
CA GLN A 19 -5.51 0.23 -7.69
C GLN A 19 -4.20 0.94 -8.08
N ALA A 20 -4.16 2.28 -8.03
CA ALA A 20 -2.96 3.02 -8.40
C ALA A 20 -1.81 2.76 -7.40
N MET A 21 -2.12 2.51 -6.13
CA MET A 21 -1.13 2.12 -5.13
C MET A 21 -0.58 0.72 -5.39
N GLU A 22 -1.41 -0.24 -5.77
CA GLU A 22 -0.96 -1.55 -6.22
C GLU A 22 0.02 -1.41 -7.40
N GLU A 23 -0.38 -0.70 -8.45
CA GLU A 23 0.47 -0.47 -9.63
C GLU A 23 1.82 0.15 -9.24
N GLU A 24 1.80 1.20 -8.42
CA GLU A 24 3.00 1.92 -8.03
C GLU A 24 3.94 1.08 -7.14
N VAL A 25 3.43 0.28 -6.19
CA VAL A 25 4.27 -0.63 -5.40
C VAL A 25 4.81 -1.77 -6.25
N HIS A 26 4.09 -2.18 -7.30
CA HIS A 26 4.56 -3.15 -8.26
C HIS A 26 5.61 -2.59 -9.22
N GLU A 27 5.53 -1.34 -9.64
CA GLU A 27 6.43 -0.79 -10.66
C GLU A 27 7.66 -0.10 -10.08
N ARG A 28 7.59 0.41 -8.84
CA ARG A 28 8.62 1.27 -8.25
C ARG A 28 9.35 0.56 -7.11
N PRO A 29 10.61 0.12 -7.33
CA PRO A 29 11.42 -0.51 -6.27
C PRO A 29 11.54 0.34 -5.00
N LEU A 30 11.63 1.66 -5.14
CA LEU A 30 11.67 2.58 -3.99
C LEU A 30 10.41 2.51 -3.11
N TYR A 31 9.25 2.26 -3.71
CA TYR A 31 8.01 2.15 -2.94
C TYR A 31 7.98 0.83 -2.19
N ARG A 32 8.48 -0.26 -2.80
CA ARG A 32 8.66 -1.56 -2.14
C ARG A 32 9.62 -1.48 -0.97
N GLU A 33 10.75 -0.81 -1.15
CA GLU A 33 11.72 -0.57 -0.08
C GLU A 33 11.07 0.18 1.09
N PHE A 34 10.33 1.25 0.77
CA PHE A 34 9.66 2.03 1.80
C PHE A 34 8.63 1.21 2.58
N VAL A 35 7.76 0.43 1.94
CA VAL A 35 6.75 -0.38 2.63
C VAL A 35 7.33 -1.62 3.33
N GLY A 36 8.63 -1.86 3.18
CA GLY A 36 9.35 -2.95 3.83
C GLY A 36 9.19 -4.30 3.13
N LEU A 37 8.95 -4.32 1.83
CA LEU A 37 8.83 -5.52 1.00
C LEU A 37 9.89 -5.58 -0.13
N PRO A 38 11.19 -5.33 0.15
CA PRO A 38 12.21 -5.38 -0.89
C PRO A 38 12.38 -6.81 -1.40
N GLY A 39 12.23 -7.01 -2.71
CA GLY A 39 12.41 -8.32 -3.35
C GLY A 39 11.34 -9.37 -3.01
N GLU A 40 10.27 -8.98 -2.30
CA GLU A 40 9.17 -9.89 -1.99
C GLU A 40 8.38 -10.22 -3.25
N PRO A 41 8.04 -11.50 -3.48
CA PRO A 41 7.32 -11.94 -4.68
C PRO A 41 5.82 -11.60 -4.61
N ARG A 42 5.29 -11.34 -3.42
CA ARG A 42 3.90 -10.92 -3.20
C ARG A 42 3.88 -9.54 -2.56
N LEU A 43 3.14 -8.65 -3.19
CA LEU A 43 2.88 -7.31 -2.69
C LEU A 43 1.37 -7.18 -2.40
N PRO A 44 0.96 -6.18 -1.62
CA PRO A 44 -0.45 -5.89 -1.40
C PRO A 44 -1.12 -5.50 -2.73
N ASP A 45 -2.17 -6.22 -3.06
CA ASP A 45 -3.06 -5.89 -4.18
C ASP A 45 -4.18 -4.92 -3.73
N GLU A 46 -4.94 -4.40 -4.68
CA GLU A 46 -6.08 -3.49 -4.46
C GLU A 46 -7.03 -4.04 -3.40
N THR A 47 -7.31 -5.34 -3.45
CA THR A 47 -8.23 -6.00 -2.51
C THR A 47 -7.66 -6.01 -1.09
N THR A 48 -6.37 -6.28 -0.94
CA THR A 48 -5.66 -6.24 0.35
C THR A 48 -5.69 -4.83 0.95
N ILE A 49 -5.48 -3.81 0.12
CA ILE A 49 -5.52 -2.39 0.51
C ILE A 49 -6.94 -1.98 0.91
N LEU A 50 -7.95 -2.35 0.12
CA LEU A 50 -9.36 -2.11 0.43
C LEU A 50 -9.78 -2.76 1.75
N LEU A 51 -9.43 -4.03 1.96
CA LEU A 51 -9.75 -4.76 3.20
C LEU A 51 -9.12 -4.09 4.41
N PHE A 52 -7.89 -3.58 4.29
CA PHE A 52 -7.26 -2.83 5.36
C PHE A 52 -8.08 -1.60 5.73
N ARG A 53 -8.49 -0.77 4.76
CA ARG A 53 -9.30 0.44 5.03
C ARG A 53 -10.63 0.11 5.69
N LEU A 54 -11.32 -0.94 5.23
CA LEU A 54 -12.61 -1.36 5.80
C LEU A 54 -12.48 -1.84 7.25
N LEU A 55 -11.37 -2.49 7.60
CA LEU A 55 -11.11 -2.98 8.95
C LEU A 55 -10.56 -1.90 9.88
N THR A 56 -10.17 -0.74 9.34
CA THR A 56 -9.66 0.41 10.09
C THR A 56 -10.53 1.66 9.83
N PRO A 57 -11.79 1.70 10.29
CA PRO A 57 -12.73 2.78 9.99
C PRO A 57 -12.44 4.12 10.69
N ALA A 58 -11.46 4.18 11.60
CA ALA A 58 -11.14 5.39 12.37
C ALA A 58 -10.18 6.36 11.65
N TRP A 59 -9.89 6.14 10.36
CA TRP A 59 -8.82 6.82 9.62
C TRP A 59 -9.31 7.60 8.39
N GLU A 60 -10.63 7.83 8.28
CA GLU A 60 -11.25 8.80 7.36
C GLU A 60 -11.61 10.08 8.13
#